data_AF-A0A1H3XV14-F1
#
_entry.id   AF-A0A1H3XV14-F1
#
_cell.length_a   1.000
_cell.length_b   1.000
_cell.length_c   1.000
_cell.angle_alpha   90.00
_cell.angle_beta   90.00
_cell.angle_gamma   90.00
#
_symmetry.space_group_name_H-M   'P 1'
#
loop_
_entity.id
_entity.type
_entity.pdbx_description
1 polymer ?
#
loop_
_entity_poly.entity_id
_entity_poly.type
_entity_poly.pdbx_seq_one_letter_code
_entity_poly.pdbx_strand_id
1 'polypeptide(L)'
;MNHLLSLFLIVVISCFLKVSPIQGKNVLSYDVDTDTILTKQDSLALIVLEIVSLDQGIRDPFLQEEKKERMPSNVEHAIDTLCFNKAVDFIRKYGWPTKELLGRFWNYKYIGCSFTPIMLHACHRMKEKDVHDLLVNEVKKGRLSAVACAYFFDKYWVIYQKKSMYNSPFKQWLPQKGVLKEDKTESDILMKEIGLSPVPDIELIENPSIIGH
;
A
#
# COMPACT_ATOMS: atom_id res chain seq x y z
N MET A 1 27.41 -10.56 29.03
CA MET A 1 26.64 -10.35 27.79
C MET A 1 25.35 -11.18 27.76
N ASN A 2 24.56 -11.23 28.85
CA ASN A 2 23.28 -11.99 28.91
C ASN A 2 22.21 -11.33 29.82
N HIS A 3 22.41 -10.12 30.34
CA HIS A 3 21.44 -9.45 31.21
C HIS A 3 20.70 -8.26 30.56
N LEU A 4 21.18 -7.73 29.43
CA LEU A 4 20.48 -6.66 28.70
C LEU A 4 19.34 -7.18 27.80
N LEU A 5 19.41 -8.43 27.33
CA LEU A 5 18.36 -9.06 26.52
C LEU A 5 17.11 -9.45 27.32
N SER A 6 17.24 -9.62 28.65
CA SER A 6 16.12 -9.97 29.53
C SER A 6 15.26 -8.76 29.93
N LEU A 7 15.85 -7.56 30.03
CA LEU A 7 15.10 -6.36 30.40
C LEU A 7 14.20 -5.83 29.26
N PHE A 8 14.62 -6.00 28.00
CA PHE A 8 13.82 -5.56 26.84
C PHE A 8 12.55 -6.39 26.62
N LEU A 9 12.54 -7.66 27.05
CA LEU A 9 11.36 -8.53 26.95
C LEU A 9 10.28 -8.19 27.99
N ILE A 10 10.65 -7.61 29.14
CA ILE A 10 9.72 -7.27 30.24
C ILE A 10 9.03 -5.92 30.01
N VAL A 11 9.67 -4.98 29.30
CA VAL A 11 9.06 -3.67 28.97
C VAL A 11 7.96 -3.81 27.90
N VAL A 12 8.08 -4.76 26.96
CA VAL A 12 7.04 -4.98 25.94
C VAL A 12 5.77 -5.63 26.51
N ILE A 13 5.89 -6.43 27.58
CA ILE A 13 4.72 -7.07 28.23
C ILE A 13 3.96 -6.09 29.15
N SER A 14 4.65 -5.11 29.72
CA SER A 14 4.03 -4.18 30.69
C SER A 14 3.20 -3.06 30.06
N CYS A 15 3.34 -2.81 28.74
CA CYS A 15 2.45 -1.91 28.00
C CYS A 15 1.07 -2.52 27.69
N PHE A 16 0.87 -3.84 27.86
CA PHE A 16 -0.41 -4.50 27.61
C PHE A 16 -1.29 -4.72 28.85
N LEU A 17 -0.83 -4.34 30.06
CA LEU A 17 -1.54 -4.65 31.32
C LEU A 17 -1.96 -3.43 32.16
N LYS A 18 -2.17 -2.26 31.54
CA LYS A 18 -2.82 -1.12 32.22
C LYS A 18 -4.05 -0.63 31.49
N VAL A 19 -5.08 -1.46 31.48
CA VAL A 19 -6.47 -1.00 31.39
C VAL A 19 -7.01 -1.00 32.82
N SER A 20 -7.19 0.19 33.39
CA SER A 20 -7.91 0.34 34.67
C SER A 20 -9.37 -0.09 34.50
N PRO A 21 -10.00 -0.74 35.50
CA PRO A 21 -11.40 -1.10 35.41
C PRO A 21 -12.27 0.15 35.51
N ILE A 22 -12.95 0.51 34.42
CA ILE A 22 -14.01 1.52 34.46
C ILE A 22 -15.23 0.88 35.14
N GLN A 23 -15.51 1.31 36.37
CA GLN A 23 -16.75 0.98 37.06
C GLN A 23 -17.94 1.69 36.40
N GLY A 24 -18.77 0.89 35.71
CA GLY A 24 -20.23 1.04 35.65
C GLY A 24 -20.81 2.13 34.76
N LYS A 25 -21.36 1.73 33.60
CA LYS A 25 -22.80 1.82 33.28
C LYS A 25 -23.10 1.15 31.92
N ASN A 26 -24.00 0.17 31.96
CA ASN A 26 -24.64 -0.55 30.85
C ASN A 26 -23.69 -1.13 29.78
N VAL A 27 -23.04 -2.25 30.14
CA VAL A 27 -22.55 -3.22 29.16
C VAL A 27 -23.78 -3.88 28.55
N LEU A 28 -24.10 -3.54 27.29
CA LEU A 28 -24.78 -4.48 26.40
C LEU A 28 -23.95 -5.76 26.46
N SER A 29 -24.46 -6.79 27.13
CA SER A 29 -23.92 -8.13 27.05
C SER A 29 -24.00 -8.55 25.58
N TYR A 30 -22.91 -8.36 24.85
CA TYR A 30 -22.71 -9.11 23.63
C TYR A 30 -22.46 -10.54 24.11
N ASP A 31 -23.49 -11.39 24.02
CA ASP A 31 -23.28 -12.83 24.01
C ASP A 31 -22.32 -13.09 22.84
N VAL A 32 -21.04 -13.27 23.18
CA VAL A 32 -20.06 -13.78 22.23
C VAL A 32 -20.40 -15.25 22.10
N ASP A 33 -21.21 -15.54 21.09
CA ASP A 33 -21.52 -16.89 20.68
C ASP A 33 -20.19 -17.58 20.29
N THR A 34 -19.65 -18.37 21.22
CA THR A 34 -18.37 -19.08 21.07
C THR A 34 -18.43 -20.19 20.01
N ASP A 35 -19.58 -20.38 19.36
CA ASP A 35 -19.79 -21.31 18.24
C ASP A 35 -19.51 -20.68 16.86
N THR A 36 -18.99 -19.46 16.79
CA THR A 36 -18.68 -18.83 15.49
C THR A 36 -17.44 -19.49 14.85
N ILE A 37 -17.65 -20.52 14.02
CA ILE A 37 -16.59 -21.13 13.20
C ILE A 37 -15.99 -20.06 12.28
N LEU A 38 -14.72 -19.71 12.50
CA LEU A 38 -13.97 -18.80 11.63
C LEU A 38 -13.94 -19.34 10.21
N THR A 39 -14.54 -18.62 9.28
CA THR A 39 -14.46 -18.96 7.86
C THR A 39 -13.09 -18.58 7.30
N LYS A 40 -12.78 -19.11 6.11
CA LYS A 40 -11.60 -18.69 5.35
C LYS A 40 -11.60 -17.19 5.07
N GLN A 41 -12.77 -16.61 4.75
CA GLN A 41 -12.88 -15.16 4.49
C GLN A 41 -12.63 -14.35 5.76
N ASP A 42 -13.15 -14.78 6.92
CA ASP A 42 -12.85 -14.12 8.20
C ASP A 42 -11.34 -14.14 8.48
N SER A 43 -10.68 -15.30 8.27
CA SER A 43 -9.24 -15.45 8.49
C SER A 43 -8.41 -14.55 7.56
N LEU A 44 -8.77 -14.47 6.28
CA LEU A 44 -8.06 -13.61 5.31
C LEU A 44 -8.28 -12.13 5.62
N ALA A 45 -9.50 -11.74 6.00
CA ALA A 45 -9.81 -10.38 6.42
C ALA A 45 -9.01 -9.96 7.65
N LEU A 46 -8.80 -10.85 8.63
CA LEU A 46 -7.95 -10.58 9.79
C LEU A 46 -6.49 -10.32 9.39
N ILE A 47 -5.93 -11.11 8.46
CA ILE A 47 -4.57 -10.89 7.96
C ILE A 47 -4.45 -9.52 7.27
N VAL A 48 -5.40 -9.18 6.39
CA VAL A 48 -5.39 -7.86 5.74
C VAL A 48 -5.54 -6.76 6.79
N LEU A 49 -6.46 -6.89 7.74
CA LEU A 49 -6.67 -5.91 8.80
C LEU A 49 -5.40 -5.68 9.64
N GLU A 50 -4.63 -6.73 9.95
CA GLU A 50 -3.36 -6.61 10.68
C GLU A 50 -2.35 -5.73 9.91
N ILE A 51 -2.16 -6.01 8.61
CA ILE A 51 -1.24 -5.26 7.75
C ILE A 51 -1.65 -3.79 7.69
N VAL A 52 -2.94 -3.54 7.50
CA VAL A 52 -3.49 -2.20 7.29
C VAL A 52 -3.51 -1.38 8.57
N SER A 53 -3.83 -2.02 9.70
CA SER A 53 -3.79 -1.35 11.00
C SER A 53 -2.36 -0.90 11.34
N LEU A 54 -1.35 -1.66 10.93
CA LEU A 54 0.04 -1.27 11.11
C LEU A 54 0.41 -0.08 10.19
N ASP A 55 0.10 -0.16 8.89
CA ASP A 55 0.36 0.93 7.93
C ASP A 55 -0.36 2.23 8.33
N GLN A 56 -1.62 2.15 8.77
CA GLN A 56 -2.41 3.33 9.10
C GLN A 56 -2.22 3.83 10.54
N GLY A 57 -1.92 2.96 11.51
CA GLY A 57 -1.64 3.36 12.90
C GLY A 57 -0.36 4.19 13.01
N ILE A 58 0.65 3.74 12.28
CA ILE A 58 1.49 4.55 11.40
C ILE A 58 1.25 6.05 11.36
N ARG A 59 0.12 6.41 10.79
CA ARG A 59 -0.18 7.72 10.21
C ARG A 59 -1.27 8.42 10.99
N ASP A 60 -1.54 7.95 12.21
CA ASP A 60 -2.56 8.52 13.08
C ASP A 60 -2.25 10.02 13.32
N PRO A 61 -3.17 10.93 12.94
CA PRO A 61 -2.99 12.37 13.14
C PRO A 61 -2.80 12.74 14.62
N PHE A 62 -3.38 11.97 15.56
CA PHE A 62 -3.22 12.20 16.99
C PHE A 62 -1.81 11.87 17.49
N LEU A 63 -1.00 11.14 16.71
CA LEU A 63 0.39 10.86 17.00
C LEU A 63 1.35 11.83 16.32
N GLN A 64 0.89 12.81 15.52
CA GLN A 64 1.77 13.63 14.68
C GLN A 64 2.71 14.58 15.44
N GLU A 65 2.29 15.12 16.57
CA GLU A 65 3.17 15.96 17.41
C GLU A 65 4.23 15.10 18.11
N GLU A 66 3.85 13.95 18.65
CA GLU A 66 4.81 13.00 19.26
C GLU A 66 5.73 12.34 18.23
N LYS A 67 5.26 12.13 17.00
CA LYS A 67 6.01 11.50 15.90
C LYS A 67 7.30 12.24 15.56
N LYS A 68 7.26 13.57 15.49
CA LYS A 68 8.43 14.37 15.08
C LYS A 68 9.59 14.22 16.06
N GLU A 69 9.30 13.94 17.33
CA GLU A 69 10.31 13.67 18.36
C GLU A 69 10.63 12.18 18.55
N ARG A 70 9.64 11.29 18.40
CA ARG A 70 9.75 9.87 18.81
C ARG A 70 9.81 8.86 17.67
N MET A 71 9.43 9.24 16.44
CA MET A 71 9.42 8.33 15.30
C MET A 71 10.29 8.86 14.16
N PRO A 72 11.60 8.57 14.19
CA PRO A 72 12.49 8.99 13.12
C PRO A 72 12.11 8.31 11.79
N SER A 73 12.44 8.95 10.68
CA SER A 73 12.02 8.54 9.33
C SER A 73 12.43 7.10 8.95
N ASN A 74 13.52 6.60 9.53
CA ASN A 74 13.95 5.21 9.38
C ASN A 74 12.92 4.20 9.93
N VAL A 75 12.17 4.55 10.98
CA VAL A 75 11.11 3.71 11.54
C VAL A 75 9.91 3.66 10.60
N GLU A 76 9.48 4.82 10.07
CA GLU A 76 8.40 4.87 9.07
C GLU A 76 8.77 4.07 7.82
N HIS A 77 9.99 4.24 7.29
CA HIS A 77 10.47 3.44 6.16
C HIS A 77 10.55 1.93 6.46
N ALA A 78 10.96 1.55 7.67
CA ALA A 78 10.99 0.16 8.09
C ALA A 78 9.58 -0.46 8.14
N ILE A 79 8.60 0.30 8.63
CA ILE A 79 7.21 -0.13 8.69
C ILE A 79 6.59 -0.20 7.30
N ASP A 80 6.85 0.77 6.43
CA ASP A 80 6.42 0.71 5.02
C ASP A 80 6.99 -0.52 4.32
N THR A 81 8.26 -0.84 4.56
CA THR A 81 8.91 -2.03 4.01
C THR A 81 8.28 -3.31 4.55
N LEU A 82 7.98 -3.37 5.86
CA LEU A 82 7.34 -4.53 6.48
C LEU A 82 5.92 -4.76 5.95
N CYS A 83 5.11 -3.70 5.91
CA CYS A 83 3.75 -3.75 5.38
C CYS A 83 3.74 -4.14 3.90
N PHE A 84 4.65 -3.58 3.11
CA PHE A 84 4.82 -3.96 1.71
C PHE A 84 5.15 -5.44 1.54
N ASN A 85 6.13 -5.96 2.28
CA ASN A 85 6.50 -7.38 2.22
C ASN A 85 5.31 -8.28 2.59
N LYS A 86 4.60 -7.97 3.69
CA LYS A 86 3.40 -8.72 4.09
C LYS A 86 2.29 -8.66 3.03
N ALA A 87 2.07 -7.50 2.40
CA ALA A 87 1.09 -7.35 1.34
C ALA A 87 1.46 -8.15 0.09
N VAL A 88 2.73 -8.10 -0.34
CA VAL A 88 3.23 -8.89 -1.47
C VAL A 88 3.08 -10.39 -1.19
N ASP A 89 3.43 -10.86 0.01
CA ASP A 89 3.28 -12.27 0.37
C ASP A 89 1.81 -12.72 0.41
N PHE A 90 0.91 -11.84 0.89
CA PHE A 90 -0.53 -12.07 0.80
C PHE A 90 -0.98 -12.21 -0.66
N ILE A 91 -0.58 -11.28 -1.54
CA ILE A 91 -0.95 -11.28 -2.96
C ILE A 91 -0.42 -12.54 -3.65
N ARG A 92 0.82 -12.94 -3.39
CA ARG A 92 1.39 -14.18 -3.94
C ARG A 92 0.57 -15.40 -3.56
N LYS A 93 0.13 -15.47 -2.30
CA LYS A 93 -0.55 -16.65 -1.76
C LYS A 93 -2.04 -16.70 -2.09
N TYR A 94 -2.73 -15.57 -2.09
CA TYR A 94 -4.19 -15.50 -2.16
C TYR A 94 -4.72 -14.64 -3.31
N GLY A 95 -3.86 -13.85 -3.96
CA GLY A 95 -4.24 -12.83 -4.94
C GLY A 95 -4.47 -11.47 -4.31
N TRP A 96 -4.64 -10.46 -5.16
CA TRP A 96 -5.04 -9.12 -4.74
C TRP A 96 -6.37 -9.18 -3.95
N PRO A 97 -6.52 -8.43 -2.85
CA PRO A 97 -7.78 -8.40 -2.10
C PRO A 97 -8.96 -8.02 -2.99
N THR A 98 -9.99 -8.86 -3.02
CA THR A 98 -11.27 -8.58 -3.69
C THR A 98 -12.45 -8.80 -2.75
N LYS A 99 -13.64 -8.35 -3.15
CA LYS A 99 -14.87 -8.55 -2.39
C LYS A 99 -15.17 -10.05 -2.21
N GLU A 100 -14.88 -10.86 -3.20
CA GLU A 100 -15.04 -12.32 -3.17
C GLU A 100 -14.07 -12.96 -2.18
N LEU A 101 -12.84 -12.45 -2.11
CA LEU A 101 -11.80 -12.98 -1.21
C LEU A 101 -12.07 -12.64 0.26
N LEU A 102 -12.62 -11.44 0.53
CA LEU A 102 -12.79 -10.90 1.88
C LEU A 102 -14.24 -10.94 2.40
N GLY A 103 -15.21 -11.24 1.54
CA GLY A 103 -16.62 -11.36 1.88
C GLY A 103 -17.17 -10.08 2.53
N ARG A 104 -17.86 -10.25 3.66
CA ARG A 104 -18.50 -9.15 4.41
C ARG A 104 -17.53 -8.07 4.90
N PHE A 105 -16.23 -8.37 5.02
CA PHE A 105 -15.24 -7.41 5.51
C PHE A 105 -14.65 -6.51 4.45
N TRP A 106 -15.00 -6.70 3.17
CA TRP A 106 -14.53 -5.86 2.07
C TRP A 106 -14.63 -4.35 2.38
N ASN A 107 -15.76 -3.94 2.96
CA ASN A 107 -16.04 -2.53 3.29
C ASN A 107 -15.67 -2.15 4.73
N TYR A 108 -15.21 -3.10 5.56
CA TYR A 108 -14.87 -2.80 6.94
C TYR A 108 -13.56 -2.01 6.99
N LYS A 109 -13.55 -0.83 7.64
CA LYS A 109 -12.37 0.03 7.82
C LYS A 109 -11.50 0.19 6.55
N TYR A 110 -12.13 0.23 5.37
CA TYR A 110 -11.44 0.38 4.08
C TYR A 110 -10.45 -0.75 3.71
N ILE A 111 -10.56 -1.93 4.33
CA ILE A 111 -9.72 -3.11 4.03
C ILE A 111 -9.67 -3.39 2.52
N GLY A 112 -10.77 -3.22 1.79
CA GLY A 112 -10.83 -3.50 0.35
C GLY A 112 -9.93 -2.62 -0.54
N CYS A 113 -9.60 -1.40 -0.14
CA CYS A 113 -8.70 -0.51 -0.91
C CYS A 113 -7.33 -0.32 -0.26
N SER A 114 -7.07 -1.06 0.81
CA SER A 114 -5.98 -0.78 1.75
C SER A 114 -4.58 -1.17 1.26
N PHE A 115 -4.47 -2.08 0.29
CA PHE A 115 -3.17 -2.41 -0.31
C PHE A 115 -2.68 -1.31 -1.25
N THR A 116 -3.57 -0.49 -1.81
CA THR A 116 -3.21 0.65 -2.66
C THR A 116 -2.25 1.63 -1.99
N PRO A 117 -2.54 2.21 -0.80
CA PRO A 117 -1.59 3.10 -0.13
C PRO A 117 -0.28 2.40 0.22
N ILE A 118 -0.31 1.15 0.66
CA ILE A 118 0.90 0.36 0.98
C ILE A 118 1.83 0.27 -0.23
N MET A 119 1.30 -0.08 -1.41
CA MET A 119 2.06 -0.13 -2.66
C MET A 119 2.64 1.24 -3.02
N LEU A 120 1.88 2.32 -2.80
CA LEU A 120 2.32 3.68 -3.09
C LEU A 120 3.39 4.18 -2.10
N HIS A 121 3.38 3.79 -0.83
CA HIS A 121 4.39 4.17 0.15
C HIS A 121 5.76 3.58 -0.22
N ALA A 122 5.79 2.29 -0.60
CA ALA A 122 7.00 1.59 -1.00
C ALA A 122 7.24 1.61 -2.53
N CYS A 123 6.90 2.71 -3.21
CA CYS A 123 6.98 2.79 -4.69
C CYS A 123 8.39 2.49 -5.26
N HIS A 124 9.46 2.67 -4.51
CA HIS A 124 10.83 2.28 -4.93
C HIS A 124 10.99 0.79 -5.27
N ARG A 125 10.11 -0.06 -4.73
CA ARG A 125 10.07 -1.52 -4.97
C ARG A 125 9.46 -1.89 -6.31
N MET A 126 8.78 -0.96 -7.00
CA MET A 126 8.11 -1.23 -8.27
C MET A 126 9.06 -1.57 -9.43
N LYS A 127 10.36 -1.28 -9.27
CA LYS A 127 11.42 -1.69 -10.22
C LYS A 127 11.77 -3.18 -10.13
N GLU A 128 11.37 -3.84 -9.05
CA GLU A 128 11.70 -5.24 -8.83
C GLU A 128 10.84 -6.11 -9.74
N LYS A 129 11.51 -6.95 -10.53
CA LYS A 129 10.85 -7.72 -11.59
C LYS A 129 9.76 -8.63 -11.03
N ASP A 130 9.99 -9.24 -9.88
CA ASP A 130 9.03 -10.16 -9.25
C ASP A 130 7.77 -9.42 -8.74
N VAL A 131 7.92 -8.21 -8.19
CA VAL A 131 6.81 -7.33 -7.81
C VAL A 131 6.05 -6.88 -9.06
N HIS A 132 6.77 -6.45 -10.09
CA HIS A 132 6.19 -6.02 -11.35
C HIS A 132 5.35 -7.14 -11.98
N ASP A 133 5.94 -8.32 -12.19
CA ASP A 133 5.27 -9.49 -12.76
C ASP A 133 4.06 -9.90 -11.92
N LEU A 134 4.15 -9.84 -10.59
CA LEU A 134 3.05 -10.15 -9.68
C LEU A 134 1.85 -9.23 -9.93
N LEU A 135 2.06 -7.92 -9.94
CA LEU A 135 0.98 -6.94 -10.11
C LEU A 135 0.36 -7.01 -11.50
N VAL A 136 1.18 -7.13 -12.56
CA VAL A 136 0.70 -7.34 -13.94
C VAL A 136 -0.16 -8.60 -14.03
N ASN A 137 0.24 -9.69 -13.38
CA ASN A 137 -0.55 -10.93 -13.36
C ASN A 137 -1.88 -10.76 -12.61
N GLU A 138 -1.93 -9.96 -11.55
CA GLU A 138 -3.20 -9.67 -10.86
C GLU A 138 -4.14 -8.80 -11.70
N VAL A 139 -3.59 -7.90 -12.53
CA VAL A 139 -4.37 -7.17 -13.54
C VAL A 139 -4.94 -8.14 -14.59
N LYS A 140 -4.10 -9.02 -15.15
CA LYS A 140 -4.52 -10.02 -16.15
C LYS A 140 -5.60 -10.98 -15.62
N LYS A 141 -5.59 -11.27 -14.31
CA LYS A 141 -6.61 -12.08 -13.63
C LYS A 141 -7.88 -11.30 -13.26
N GLY A 142 -7.93 -9.99 -13.53
CA GLY A 142 -9.05 -9.12 -13.18
C GLY A 142 -9.21 -8.84 -11.69
N ARG A 143 -8.19 -9.13 -10.87
CA ARG A 143 -8.24 -8.91 -9.41
C ARG A 143 -7.70 -7.53 -9.01
N LEU A 144 -6.83 -6.95 -9.83
CA LEU A 144 -6.32 -5.59 -9.68
C LEU A 144 -6.76 -4.74 -10.89
N SER A 145 -7.21 -3.50 -10.63
CA SER A 145 -7.49 -2.55 -11.71
C SER A 145 -6.20 -2.16 -12.42
N ALA A 146 -6.22 -2.19 -13.75
CA ALA A 146 -5.12 -1.71 -14.59
C ALA A 146 -4.72 -0.26 -14.26
N VAL A 147 -5.70 0.61 -14.00
CA VAL A 147 -5.47 2.01 -13.61
C VAL A 147 -4.74 2.11 -12.27
N ALA A 148 -5.12 1.29 -11.28
CA ALA A 148 -4.43 1.26 -9.99
C ALA A 148 -2.98 0.76 -10.15
N CYS A 149 -2.77 -0.28 -10.96
CA CYS A 149 -1.43 -0.78 -11.28
C CYS A 149 -0.56 0.28 -11.96
N ALA A 150 -1.12 1.01 -12.92
CA ALA A 150 -0.46 2.14 -13.58
C ALA A 150 -0.02 3.20 -12.56
N TYR A 151 -0.85 3.53 -11.56
CA TYR A 151 -0.49 4.50 -10.52
C TYR A 151 0.72 4.03 -9.69
N PHE A 152 0.80 2.74 -9.36
CA PHE A 152 1.94 2.19 -8.61
C PHE A 152 3.24 2.36 -9.39
N PHE A 153 3.25 1.95 -10.65
CA PHE A 153 4.41 2.06 -11.52
C PHE A 153 4.77 3.51 -11.82
N ASP A 154 3.79 4.35 -12.13
CA ASP A 154 4.05 5.74 -12.49
C ASP A 154 4.58 6.56 -11.31
N LYS A 155 4.16 6.26 -10.08
CA LYS A 155 4.76 6.90 -8.90
C LYS A 155 6.26 6.59 -8.81
N TYR A 156 6.67 5.37 -9.10
CA TYR A 156 8.10 5.02 -9.18
C TYR A 156 8.82 5.83 -10.25
N TRP A 157 8.28 5.87 -11.47
CA TRP A 157 8.87 6.64 -12.57
C TRP A 157 8.98 8.13 -12.23
N VAL A 158 7.93 8.73 -11.68
CA VAL A 158 7.91 10.14 -11.29
C VAL A 158 8.94 10.43 -10.19
N ILE A 159 8.96 9.63 -9.13
CA ILE A 159 9.83 9.90 -7.96
C ILE A 159 11.30 9.61 -8.28
N TYR A 160 11.59 8.50 -8.95
CA TYR A 160 12.96 8.01 -9.12
C TYR A 160 13.56 8.28 -10.50
N GLN A 161 12.74 8.28 -11.56
CA GLN A 161 13.19 8.48 -12.94
C GLN A 161 12.87 9.88 -13.47
N LYS A 162 12.13 10.70 -12.69
CA LYS A 162 11.77 12.09 -13.01
C LYS A 162 11.02 12.24 -14.34
N LYS A 163 10.28 11.21 -14.74
CA LYS A 163 9.37 11.21 -15.89
C LYS A 163 8.10 10.43 -15.59
N SER A 164 7.03 10.66 -16.34
CA SER A 164 5.79 9.88 -16.26
C SER A 164 5.72 8.97 -17.48
N MET A 165 5.38 7.71 -17.26
CA MET A 165 5.23 6.69 -18.31
C MET A 165 3.78 6.22 -18.46
N TYR A 166 2.92 6.47 -17.46
CA TYR A 166 1.52 6.07 -17.49
C TYR A 166 0.55 7.26 -17.39
N ASN A 167 1.07 8.49 -17.46
CA ASN A 167 0.27 9.72 -17.44
C ASN A 167 -0.64 9.86 -16.20
N SER A 168 -0.25 9.29 -15.05
CA SER A 168 -1.06 9.29 -13.83
C SER A 168 -1.11 10.68 -13.17
N PRO A 169 -1.96 10.89 -12.16
CA PRO A 169 -1.96 12.13 -11.38
C PRO A 169 -0.60 12.51 -10.76
N PHE A 170 0.32 11.56 -10.57
CA PHE A 170 1.66 11.86 -10.05
C PHE A 170 2.50 12.74 -10.99
N LYS A 171 2.19 12.80 -12.29
CA LYS A 171 2.84 13.70 -13.25
C LYS A 171 2.81 15.17 -12.82
N GLN A 172 1.86 15.57 -11.97
CA GLN A 172 1.79 16.93 -11.42
C GLN A 172 3.00 17.30 -10.54
N TRP A 173 3.77 16.31 -10.06
CA TRP A 173 5.01 16.50 -9.31
C TRP A 173 6.23 16.72 -10.20
N LEU A 174 6.07 16.56 -11.51
CA LEU A 174 7.10 16.85 -12.48
C LEU A 174 6.98 18.32 -12.94
N PRO A 175 8.09 18.97 -13.31
CA PRO A 175 8.04 20.23 -14.05
C PRO A 175 7.25 20.08 -15.35
N GLN A 176 7.41 18.92 -15.98
CA GLN A 176 6.83 18.50 -17.24
C GLN A 176 5.65 17.55 -16.95
N LYS A 177 4.43 18.07 -16.99
CA LYS A 177 3.23 17.40 -16.45
C LYS A 177 2.58 16.41 -17.43
N GLY A 178 3.37 15.50 -18.00
CA GLY A 178 2.89 14.52 -18.98
C GLY A 178 3.94 13.49 -19.38
N VAL A 179 3.58 12.64 -20.34
CA VAL A 179 4.52 11.71 -21.00
C VAL A 179 5.22 12.46 -22.13
N LEU A 180 6.54 12.37 -22.20
CA LEU A 180 7.31 13.01 -23.26
C LEU A 180 7.08 12.31 -24.60
N LYS A 181 7.03 13.08 -25.70
CA LYS A 181 6.89 12.51 -27.06
C LYS A 181 7.97 11.47 -27.38
N GLU A 182 9.20 11.68 -26.91
CA GLU A 182 10.33 10.75 -27.09
C GLU A 182 10.13 9.41 -26.36
N ASP A 183 9.41 9.41 -25.25
CA ASP A 183 9.11 8.22 -24.43
C ASP A 183 7.85 7.48 -24.90
N LYS A 184 7.14 8.00 -25.90
CA LYS A 184 5.83 7.49 -26.32
C LYS A 184 5.85 5.99 -26.59
N THR A 185 6.82 5.53 -27.37
CA THR A 185 6.92 4.10 -27.74
C THR A 185 7.06 3.20 -26.51
N GLU A 186 7.89 3.61 -25.55
CA GLU A 186 8.09 2.85 -24.30
C GLU A 186 6.82 2.91 -23.43
N SER A 187 6.20 4.09 -23.31
CA SER A 187 4.93 4.28 -22.60
C SER A 187 3.82 3.40 -23.17
N ASP A 188 3.66 3.36 -24.50
CA ASP A 188 2.64 2.55 -25.16
C ASP A 188 2.82 1.05 -24.88
N ILE A 189 4.06 0.57 -24.84
CA ILE A 189 4.38 -0.83 -24.49
C ILE A 189 3.96 -1.13 -23.05
N LEU A 190 4.32 -0.26 -22.12
CA LEU A 190 4.00 -0.39 -20.70
C LEU A 190 2.48 -0.34 -20.45
N MET A 191 1.77 0.61 -21.08
CA MET A 191 0.32 0.74 -20.99
C MET A 191 -0.38 -0.52 -21.53
N LYS A 192 0.08 -1.02 -22.69
CA LYS A 192 -0.48 -2.24 -23.31
C LYS A 192 -0.26 -3.48 -22.45
N GLU A 193 0.86 -3.60 -21.74
CA GLU A 193 1.16 -4.74 -20.88
C GLU A 193 0.10 -4.96 -19.78
N ILE A 194 -0.41 -3.87 -19.21
CA ILE A 194 -1.49 -3.88 -18.22
C ILE A 194 -2.88 -3.69 -18.83
N GLY A 195 -3.00 -3.74 -20.16
CA GLY A 195 -4.29 -3.67 -20.86
C GLY A 195 -4.91 -2.28 -20.93
N LEU A 196 -4.14 -1.20 -20.73
CA LEU A 196 -4.58 0.17 -20.95
C LEU A 196 -4.34 0.61 -22.40
N SER A 197 -5.14 1.60 -22.85
CA SER A 197 -4.91 2.26 -24.13
C SER A 197 -3.70 3.19 -24.06
N PRO A 198 -2.95 3.35 -25.16
CA PRO A 198 -1.90 4.37 -25.29
C PRO A 198 -2.35 5.76 -24.85
N VAL A 199 -1.40 6.57 -24.36
CA VAL A 199 -1.64 7.98 -24.07
C VAL A 199 -1.91 8.71 -25.39
N PRO A 200 -3.00 9.48 -25.51
CA PRO A 200 -3.31 10.22 -26.74
C PRO A 200 -2.20 11.21 -27.11
N ASP A 201 -1.92 11.35 -28.41
CA ASP A 201 -0.87 12.26 -28.91
C ASP A 201 -1.06 13.72 -28.45
N ILE A 202 -2.31 14.15 -28.27
CA ILE A 202 -2.65 15.50 -27.79
C ILE A 202 -2.28 15.72 -26.31
N GLU A 203 -2.11 14.65 -25.55
CA GLU A 203 -1.69 14.70 -24.14
C GLU A 203 -0.18 14.56 -23.97
N LEU A 204 0.56 14.26 -25.04
CA LEU A 204 2.01 14.17 -25.01
C LEU A 204 2.64 15.56 -24.95
N ILE A 205 3.72 15.65 -24.19
CA ILE A 205 4.47 16.90 -24.00
C ILE A 205 5.80 16.86 -24.75
N GLU A 206 6.21 18.00 -25.29
CA GLU A 206 7.54 18.15 -25.88
C GLU A 206 8.59 18.34 -24.78
N ASN A 207 9.79 17.83 -25.02
CA ASN A 207 10.92 18.09 -24.16
C ASN A 207 11.40 19.53 -24.40
N PRO A 208 11.30 20.45 -23.41
CA PRO A 208 11.68 21.85 -23.61
C PRO A 208 13.19 22.02 -23.87
N SER A 209 14.02 21.00 -23.59
CA SER A 209 15.44 20.99 -23.95
C SER A 209 15.69 20.88 -25.45
N ILE A 210 14.68 20.44 -26.22
CA ILE A 210 14.75 20.24 -27.68
C ILE A 210 14.14 21.44 -28.43
N ILE A 211 13.31 22.24 -27.75
CA ILE A 211 12.81 23.51 -28.27
C ILE A 211 13.92 24.55 -28.03
N GLY A 212 14.86 24.60 -28.97
CA GLY A 212 16.10 25.36 -28.87
C GLY A 212 15.94 26.87 -28.62
N HIS A 213 17.06 27.42 -28.12
CA HIS A 213 17.48 28.81 -28.32
C HIS A 213 17.38 29.26 -29.79
#